data_AF-A0A090X8P3-F1
#
_entry.id   AF-A0A090X8P3-F1
#
_cell.length_a   1.000
_cell.length_b   1.000
_cell.length_c   1.000
_cell.angle_alpha   90.00
_cell.angle_beta   90.00
_cell.angle_gamma   90.00
#
_symmetry.space_group_name_H-M   'P 1'
#
loop_
_entity.id
_entity.type
_entity.pdbx_description
1 polymer ?
#
loop_
_entity_poly.entity_id
_entity_poly.type
_entity_poly.pdbx_seq_one_letter_code
_entity_poly.pdbx_strand_id
1 'polypeptide(L)'
;MLANKVLCFVATGLSTAYKIPCGFFFTNRLSGKLLYQLTKEVISEVEKCGLCVIRIVTDNHKINVTMMRHLGNGSLKPVVTHPCDPERSLFVSFDQCHIIKNVRSLLLEGEMTDGSQPIMGQFVKQLYDLQKNEVVKPVRFLTQKHVEPTNFEKMHVGRAVQLFSDDVISALSFLKEYPSHHPQADKFRNAGATILFMKMMQKWFAI
;
A
#
# COMPACT_ATOMS: atom_id res chain seq x y z
N MET A 1 -25.52 18.23 14.93
CA MET A 1 -24.08 18.15 14.61
C MET A 1 -23.96 17.98 13.10
N LEU A 2 -23.31 18.89 12.37
CA LEU A 2 -23.18 18.80 10.91
C LEU A 2 -22.25 17.63 10.51
N ALA A 3 -22.51 16.99 9.36
CA ALA A 3 -21.58 16.02 8.79
C ALA A 3 -20.32 16.72 8.24
N ASN A 4 -19.15 16.07 8.34
CA ASN A 4 -17.87 16.61 7.85
C ASN A 4 -17.15 15.65 6.89
N LYS A 5 -17.68 14.44 6.68
CA LYS A 5 -17.13 13.41 5.81
C LYS A 5 -18.25 12.72 5.04
N VAL A 6 -17.95 12.28 3.84
CA VAL A 6 -18.83 11.42 3.04
C VAL A 6 -18.16 10.05 2.91
N LEU A 7 -18.85 9.03 3.39
CA LEU A 7 -18.50 7.64 3.13
C LEU A 7 -19.13 7.23 1.81
N CYS A 8 -18.34 6.68 0.90
CA CYS A 8 -18.78 6.21 -0.40
C CYS A 8 -18.44 4.73 -0.56
N PHE A 9 -19.42 3.94 -1.00
CA PHE A 9 -19.23 2.56 -1.45
C PHE A 9 -19.27 2.54 -2.96
N VAL A 10 -18.29 1.89 -3.59
CA VAL A 10 -18.17 1.79 -5.05
C VAL A 10 -18.01 0.32 -5.42
N ALA A 11 -18.93 -0.21 -6.22
CA ALA A 11 -18.76 -1.52 -6.83
C ALA A 11 -17.83 -1.39 -8.04
N THR A 12 -16.86 -2.31 -8.11
CA THR A 12 -15.95 -2.44 -9.24
C THR A 12 -16.10 -3.83 -9.82
N GLY A 13 -16.34 -3.91 -11.13
CA GLY A 13 -16.46 -5.18 -11.81
C GLY A 13 -15.11 -5.91 -11.92
N LEU A 14 -15.14 -7.22 -11.69
CA LEU A 14 -13.95 -8.08 -11.76
C LEU A 14 -13.79 -8.71 -13.15
N SER A 15 -14.85 -9.28 -13.69
CA SER A 15 -14.86 -9.87 -15.04
C SER A 15 -15.10 -8.83 -16.14
N THR A 16 -15.80 -7.74 -15.81
CA THR A 16 -16.17 -6.67 -16.73
C THR A 16 -15.76 -5.33 -16.14
N ALA A 17 -15.13 -4.47 -16.95
CA ALA A 17 -14.70 -3.16 -16.48
C ALA A 17 -15.89 -2.21 -16.25
N TYR A 18 -16.28 -2.03 -14.98
CA TYR A 18 -17.19 -0.97 -14.56
C TYR A 18 -16.82 -0.47 -13.16
N LYS A 19 -17.21 0.77 -12.85
CA LYS A 19 -17.13 1.36 -11.51
C LYS A 19 -18.41 2.15 -11.26
N ILE A 20 -19.20 1.73 -10.28
CA ILE A 20 -20.52 2.30 -9.99
C ILE A 20 -20.58 2.64 -8.50
N PRO A 21 -20.88 3.89 -8.12
CA PRO A 21 -21.19 4.20 -6.73
C PRO A 21 -22.48 3.52 -6.29
N CYS A 22 -22.44 2.79 -5.18
CA CYS A 22 -23.57 2.00 -4.66
C CYS A 22 -24.17 2.58 -3.37
N GLY A 23 -23.49 3.53 -2.73
CA GLY A 23 -23.99 4.15 -1.50
C GLY A 23 -23.18 5.37 -1.09
N PHE A 24 -23.89 6.36 -0.55
CA PHE A 24 -23.32 7.59 -0.01
C PHE A 24 -23.91 7.87 1.36
N PHE A 25 -23.05 8.02 2.36
CA PHE A 25 -23.47 8.30 3.73
C PHE A 25 -22.70 9.49 4.27
N PHE A 26 -23.44 10.54 4.66
CA PHE A 26 -22.87 11.71 5.32
C PHE A 26 -22.64 11.38 6.79
N THR A 27 -21.40 11.51 7.26
CA THR A 27 -21.01 11.13 8.62
C THR A 27 -20.24 12.25 9.30
N ASN A 28 -20.36 12.34 10.62
CA ASN A 28 -19.52 13.18 11.48
C ASN A 28 -18.59 12.32 12.35
N ARG A 29 -19.13 11.22 12.91
CA ARG A 29 -18.37 10.22 13.67
C ARG A 29 -18.79 8.81 13.24
N LEU A 30 -18.03 8.23 12.31
CA LEU A 30 -18.23 6.85 11.89
C LEU A 30 -17.59 5.90 12.92
N SER A 31 -18.36 4.97 13.47
CA SER A 31 -17.83 3.88 14.30
C SER A 31 -17.63 2.62 13.45
N GLY A 32 -16.71 1.74 13.85
CA GLY A 32 -16.49 0.47 13.14
C GLY A 32 -17.74 -0.42 13.12
N LYS A 33 -18.55 -0.38 14.19
CA LYS A 33 -19.84 -1.09 14.26
C LYS A 33 -20.88 -0.52 13.29
N LEU A 34 -20.98 0.81 13.18
CA LEU A 34 -21.89 1.44 12.22
C LEU A 34 -21.44 1.14 10.78
N LEU A 35 -20.14 1.26 10.49
CA LEU A 35 -19.60 0.93 9.18
C LEU A 35 -19.88 -0.54 8.80
N TYR A 36 -19.77 -1.47 9.76
CA TYR A 36 -20.14 -2.87 9.55
C TYR A 36 -21.61 -3.05 9.15
N GLN A 37 -22.55 -2.38 9.82
CA GLN A 37 -23.97 -2.46 9.45
C GLN A 37 -24.23 -1.88 8.06
N LEU A 38 -23.71 -0.67 7.78
CA LEU A 38 -23.83 -0.05 6.46
C LEU A 38 -23.23 -0.92 5.35
N THR A 39 -22.10 -1.56 5.61
CA THR A 39 -21.45 -2.46 4.66
C THR A 39 -22.35 -3.65 4.33
N LYS A 40 -22.99 -4.28 5.34
CA LYS A 40 -23.93 -5.39 5.11
C LYS A 40 -25.16 -4.95 4.32
N GLU A 41 -25.72 -3.79 4.64
CA GLU A 41 -26.87 -3.22 3.93
C GLU A 41 -26.54 -2.98 2.45
N VAL A 42 -25.41 -2.31 2.18
CA VAL A 42 -24.95 -2.06 0.80
C VAL A 42 -24.73 -3.35 0.03
N ILE A 43 -24.11 -4.37 0.64
CA ILE A 43 -23.93 -5.68 -0.01
C ILE A 43 -25.30 -6.28 -0.36
N SER A 44 -26.23 -6.28 0.58
CA SER A 44 -27.57 -6.84 0.35
C SER A 44 -28.31 -6.13 -0.78
N GLU A 45 -28.27 -4.79 -0.84
CA GLU A 45 -28.93 -4.04 -1.92
C GLU A 45 -28.26 -4.26 -3.27
N VAL A 46 -26.92 -4.32 -3.31
CA VAL A 46 -26.17 -4.63 -4.53
C VAL A 46 -26.51 -6.03 -5.05
N GLU A 47 -26.67 -7.02 -4.17
CA GLU A 47 -27.05 -8.38 -4.59
C GLU A 47 -28.50 -8.51 -5.04
N LYS A 48 -29.43 -7.73 -4.46
CA LYS A 48 -30.82 -7.65 -4.95
C LYS A 48 -30.89 -7.12 -6.38
N CYS A 49 -29.94 -6.31 -6.80
CA CYS A 49 -29.82 -5.86 -8.20
C CYS A 49 -29.26 -6.93 -9.15
N GLY A 50 -28.95 -8.14 -8.67
CA GLY A 50 -28.43 -9.26 -9.46
C GLY A 50 -26.92 -9.30 -9.61
N LEU A 51 -26.17 -8.46 -8.88
CA LEU A 51 -24.72 -8.51 -8.82
C LEU A 51 -24.25 -9.49 -7.72
N CYS A 52 -23.06 -10.06 -7.88
CA CYS A 52 -22.47 -10.95 -6.86
C CYS A 52 -21.27 -10.26 -6.21
N VAL A 53 -21.35 -10.00 -4.90
CA VAL A 53 -20.27 -9.32 -4.17
C VAL A 53 -19.30 -10.35 -3.62
N ILE A 54 -18.12 -10.46 -4.24
CA ILE A 54 -17.13 -11.46 -3.80
C ILE A 54 -16.03 -10.91 -2.89
N ARG A 55 -15.75 -9.60 -2.94
CA ARG A 55 -14.63 -8.99 -2.21
C ARG A 55 -14.93 -7.58 -1.71
N ILE A 56 -14.50 -7.28 -0.49
CA ILE A 56 -14.40 -5.93 0.06
C ILE A 56 -12.94 -5.49 0.11
N VAL A 57 -12.68 -4.28 -0.37
CA VAL A 57 -11.37 -3.62 -0.28
C VAL A 57 -11.51 -2.32 0.48
N THR A 58 -10.66 -2.08 1.48
CA THR A 58 -10.61 -0.80 2.22
C THR A 58 -9.17 -0.37 2.48
N ASP A 59 -8.95 0.87 2.93
CA ASP A 59 -7.64 1.23 3.48
C ASP A 59 -7.41 0.59 4.87
N ASN A 60 -6.19 0.68 5.39
CA ASN A 60 -5.84 0.15 6.71
C ASN A 60 -6.17 1.11 7.87
N HIS A 61 -7.21 1.94 7.74
CA HIS A 61 -7.64 2.81 8.83
C HIS A 61 -8.30 2.02 9.97
N LYS A 62 -8.09 2.43 11.23
CA LYS A 62 -8.57 1.72 12.43
C LYS A 62 -10.06 1.33 12.38
N ILE A 63 -10.90 2.24 11.87
CA ILE A 63 -12.35 2.01 11.73
C ILE A 63 -12.64 0.86 10.74
N ASN A 64 -11.92 0.81 9.62
CA ASN A 64 -12.06 -0.23 8.60
C ASN A 64 -11.59 -1.57 9.14
N VAL A 65 -10.48 -1.60 9.87
CA VAL A 65 -10.00 -2.81 10.58
C VAL A 65 -11.04 -3.32 11.57
N THR A 66 -11.68 -2.44 12.34
CA THR A 66 -12.76 -2.83 13.26
C THR A 66 -13.97 -3.39 12.50
N MET A 67 -14.37 -2.78 11.38
CA MET A 67 -15.44 -3.33 10.54
C MET A 67 -15.08 -4.73 10.00
N MET A 68 -13.86 -4.93 9.50
CA MET A 68 -13.40 -6.22 9.00
C MET A 68 -13.37 -7.29 10.10
N ARG A 69 -12.99 -6.91 11.33
CA ARG A 69 -13.10 -7.81 12.50
C ARG A 69 -14.54 -8.17 12.80
N HIS A 70 -15.49 -7.23 12.69
CA HIS A 70 -16.90 -7.54 12.88
C HIS A 70 -17.42 -8.51 11.81
N LEU A 71 -17.00 -8.36 10.54
CA LEU A 71 -17.29 -9.35 9.49
C LEU A 71 -16.71 -10.74 9.81
N GLY A 72 -15.53 -10.79 10.43
CA GLY A 72 -14.86 -12.04 10.83
C GLY A 72 -15.17 -12.51 12.26
N ASN A 73 -16.35 -12.17 12.80
CA ASN A 73 -16.79 -12.58 14.15
C ASN A 73 -15.79 -12.25 15.27
N GLY A 74 -15.23 -11.04 15.25
CA GLY A 74 -14.25 -10.53 16.21
C GLY A 74 -12.79 -10.75 15.80
N SER A 75 -12.53 -11.57 14.79
CA SER A 75 -11.19 -11.85 14.27
C SER A 75 -10.95 -11.20 12.91
N LEU A 76 -9.73 -10.71 12.67
CA LEU A 76 -9.34 -10.21 11.34
C LEU A 76 -8.93 -11.40 10.49
N LYS A 77 -9.75 -11.75 9.49
CA LYS A 77 -9.52 -12.88 8.58
C LYS A 77 -9.63 -12.41 7.13
N PRO A 78 -8.82 -12.98 6.21
CA PRO A 78 -8.88 -12.64 4.79
C PRO A 78 -10.13 -13.19 4.10
N VAL A 79 -10.76 -14.20 4.70
CA VAL A 79 -11.98 -14.85 4.21
C VAL A 79 -12.97 -14.92 5.37
N VAL A 80 -14.20 -14.49 5.12
CA VAL A 80 -15.31 -14.51 6.06
C VAL A 80 -16.55 -15.09 5.37
N THR A 81 -17.54 -15.51 6.14
CA THR A 81 -18.82 -15.97 5.59
C THR A 81 -19.57 -14.79 4.96
N HIS A 82 -20.15 -15.00 3.77
CA HIS A 82 -20.87 -13.95 3.07
C HIS A 82 -22.17 -13.56 3.81
N PRO A 83 -22.45 -12.26 4.04
CA PRO A 83 -23.55 -11.83 4.89
C PRO A 83 -24.94 -12.12 4.32
N CYS A 84 -25.06 -12.34 3.00
CA CYS A 84 -26.31 -12.67 2.33
C CYS A 84 -26.48 -14.15 2.03
N ASP A 85 -25.41 -14.96 2.18
CA ASP A 85 -25.43 -16.37 1.80
C ASP A 85 -24.37 -17.15 2.61
N PRO A 86 -24.78 -17.99 3.56
CA PRO A 86 -23.86 -18.75 4.41
C PRO A 86 -22.91 -19.71 3.67
N GLU A 87 -23.28 -20.16 2.46
CA GLU A 87 -22.48 -21.10 1.68
C GLU A 87 -21.38 -20.39 0.87
N ARG A 88 -21.46 -19.06 0.74
CA ARG A 88 -20.48 -18.26 0.02
C ARG A 88 -19.44 -17.65 0.94
N SER A 89 -18.23 -17.55 0.39
CA SER A 89 -17.12 -16.82 1.01
C SER A 89 -17.09 -15.39 0.51
N LEU A 90 -16.81 -14.47 1.43
CA LEU A 90 -16.51 -13.07 1.15
C LEU A 90 -15.04 -12.81 1.45
N PHE A 91 -14.31 -12.35 0.45
CA PHE A 91 -12.89 -11.99 0.61
C PHE A 91 -12.77 -10.56 1.15
N VAL A 92 -11.85 -10.36 2.07
CA VAL A 92 -11.64 -9.07 2.74
C VAL A 92 -10.16 -8.72 2.67
N SER A 93 -9.83 -7.60 2.05
CA SER A 93 -8.44 -7.19 1.85
C SER A 93 -8.24 -5.70 2.03
N PHE A 94 -6.99 -5.30 2.30
CA PHE A 94 -6.61 -3.90 2.28
C PHE A 94 -6.17 -3.48 0.87
N ASP A 95 -6.32 -2.20 0.56
CA ASP A 95 -5.83 -1.62 -0.68
C ASP A 95 -4.28 -1.67 -0.73
N GLN A 96 -3.75 -2.42 -1.68
CA GLN A 96 -2.31 -2.56 -1.94
C GLN A 96 -1.62 -1.21 -2.19
N CYS A 97 -2.30 -0.25 -2.82
CA CYS A 97 -1.78 1.09 -3.07
C CYS A 97 -1.55 1.85 -1.76
N HIS A 98 -2.42 1.65 -0.76
CA HIS A 98 -2.21 2.22 0.57
C HIS A 98 -1.10 1.49 1.32
N ILE A 99 -1.03 0.16 1.21
CA ILE A 99 0.05 -0.62 1.83
C ILE A 99 1.42 -0.18 1.30
N ILE A 100 1.63 -0.09 -0.01
CA ILE A 100 2.94 0.28 -0.56
C ILE A 100 3.37 1.70 -0.16
N LYS A 101 2.41 2.63 -0.04
CA LYS A 101 2.68 3.99 0.49
C LYS A 101 3.12 3.95 1.96
N ASN A 102 2.49 3.12 2.77
CA ASN A 102 2.86 2.95 4.18
C ASN A 102 4.23 2.29 4.30
N VAL A 103 4.49 1.23 3.52
CA VAL A 103 5.79 0.54 3.48
C VAL A 103 6.91 1.48 3.04
N ARG A 104 6.69 2.29 1.98
CA ARG A 104 7.63 3.34 1.57
C ARG A 104 7.93 4.30 2.73
N SER A 105 6.90 4.75 3.44
CA SER A 105 7.08 5.71 4.54
C SER A 105 7.87 5.07 5.70
N LEU A 106 7.55 3.81 6.04
CA LEU A 106 8.29 3.04 7.04
C LEU A 106 9.76 2.82 6.64
N LEU A 107 10.03 2.51 5.37
CA LEU A 107 11.39 2.34 4.85
C LEU A 107 12.22 3.63 4.97
N LEU A 108 11.62 4.80 4.73
CA LEU A 108 12.33 6.08 4.70
C LEU A 108 12.51 6.73 6.08
N GLU A 109 11.58 6.47 7.01
CA GLU A 109 11.47 7.18 8.29
C GLU A 109 11.58 6.27 9.52
N GLY A 110 11.35 4.96 9.37
CA GLY A 110 11.29 4.02 10.48
C GLY A 110 12.46 3.04 10.52
N GLU A 111 12.42 2.19 11.53
CA GLU A 111 13.37 1.10 11.74
C GLU A 111 12.76 -0.21 11.24
N MET A 112 13.48 -0.91 10.37
CA MET A 112 13.07 -2.19 9.82
C MET A 112 14.24 -3.18 9.93
N THR A 113 13.94 -4.45 10.11
CA THR A 113 14.93 -5.54 10.16
C THR A 113 14.37 -6.76 9.44
N ASP A 114 15.24 -7.52 8.79
CA ASP A 114 14.90 -8.87 8.28
C ASP A 114 14.97 -9.95 9.38
N GLY A 115 15.18 -9.53 10.63
CA GLY A 115 15.43 -10.40 11.79
C GLY A 115 16.91 -10.50 12.16
N SER A 116 17.81 -10.11 11.24
CA SER A 116 19.26 -10.18 11.44
C SER A 116 19.98 -8.88 11.08
N GLN A 117 19.57 -8.23 9.99
CA GLN A 117 20.20 -7.07 9.40
C GLN A 117 19.18 -5.93 9.26
N PRO A 118 19.60 -4.67 9.48
CA PRO A 118 18.72 -3.53 9.33
C PRO A 118 18.36 -3.31 7.84
N ILE A 119 17.09 -3.03 7.61
CA ILE A 119 16.54 -2.55 6.33
C ILE A 119 16.43 -1.03 6.45
N MET A 120 17.16 -0.29 5.61
CA MET A 120 17.33 1.15 5.80
C MET A 120 17.10 1.92 4.49
N GLY A 121 16.12 2.81 4.47
CA GLY A 121 15.90 3.73 3.35
C GLY A 121 17.04 4.74 3.13
N GLN A 122 18.01 4.81 4.04
CA GLN A 122 19.20 5.65 3.92
C GLN A 122 19.98 5.37 2.61
N PHE A 123 20.01 4.12 2.14
CA PHE A 123 20.74 3.78 0.91
C PHE A 123 20.09 4.44 -0.30
N VAL A 124 18.75 4.57 -0.32
CA VAL A 124 18.05 5.27 -1.41
C VAL A 124 18.28 6.79 -1.34
N LYS A 125 18.34 7.36 -0.11
CA LYS A 125 18.72 8.77 0.11
C LYS A 125 20.15 9.05 -0.39
N GLN A 126 21.10 8.17 -0.04
CA GLN A 126 22.49 8.26 -0.48
C GLN A 126 22.61 8.10 -1.99
N LEU A 127 21.84 7.20 -2.62
CA LEU A 127 21.80 7.06 -4.07
C LEU A 127 21.31 8.35 -4.73
N TYR A 128 20.25 8.96 -4.21
CA TYR A 128 19.77 10.26 -4.68
C TYR A 128 20.87 11.34 -4.57
N ASP A 129 21.53 11.44 -3.42
CA ASP A 129 22.61 12.41 -3.21
C ASP A 129 23.82 12.19 -4.10
N LEU A 130 24.15 10.93 -4.41
CA LEU A 130 25.24 10.56 -5.30
C LEU A 130 24.95 11.00 -6.73
N GLN A 131 23.74 10.78 -7.23
CA GLN A 131 23.40 11.11 -8.63
C GLN A 131 22.87 12.53 -8.85
N LYS A 132 22.52 13.30 -7.81
CA LYS A 132 21.74 14.55 -7.98
C LYS A 132 22.43 15.58 -8.88
N ASN A 133 23.76 15.65 -8.81
CA ASN A 133 24.60 16.59 -9.57
C ASN A 133 25.26 15.96 -10.81
N GLU A 134 25.01 14.68 -11.06
CA GLU A 134 25.57 13.98 -12.21
C GLU A 134 24.82 14.33 -13.51
N VAL A 135 25.57 14.44 -14.61
CA VAL A 135 25.01 14.65 -15.95
C VAL A 135 24.20 13.42 -16.39
N VAL A 136 24.71 12.23 -16.10
CA VAL A 136 24.06 10.95 -16.41
C VAL A 136 23.64 10.28 -15.10
N LYS A 137 22.33 10.21 -14.88
CA LYS A 137 21.76 9.63 -13.66
C LYS A 137 21.38 8.17 -13.90
N PRO A 138 21.86 7.21 -13.07
CA PRO A 138 21.47 5.81 -13.18
C PRO A 138 19.96 5.63 -12.96
N VAL A 139 19.34 6.45 -12.09
CA VAL A 139 17.90 6.41 -11.83
C VAL A 139 17.27 7.78 -12.11
N ARG A 140 16.83 8.01 -13.35
CA ARG A 140 16.41 9.33 -13.85
C ARG A 140 15.21 9.94 -13.11
N PHE A 141 14.26 9.13 -12.68
CA PHE A 141 13.05 9.62 -12.00
C PHE A 141 13.24 9.85 -10.50
N LEU A 142 14.36 9.44 -9.90
CA LEU A 142 14.57 9.54 -8.46
C LEU A 142 14.90 10.99 -8.07
N THR A 143 13.94 11.63 -7.42
CA THR A 143 13.99 13.04 -6.98
C THR A 143 13.88 13.14 -5.46
N GLN A 144 14.10 14.34 -4.89
CA GLN A 144 13.85 14.61 -3.46
C GLN A 144 12.45 14.16 -3.02
N LYS A 145 11.42 14.38 -3.85
CA LYS A 145 10.03 13.94 -3.62
C LYS A 145 9.83 12.43 -3.40
N HIS A 146 10.83 11.61 -3.73
CA HIS A 146 10.81 10.16 -3.50
C HIS A 146 11.40 9.80 -2.13
N VAL A 147 12.46 10.50 -1.72
CA VAL A 147 13.27 10.17 -0.53
C VAL A 147 12.92 11.00 0.69
N GLU A 148 12.37 12.19 0.49
CA GLU A 148 11.92 13.15 1.49
C GLU A 148 10.54 13.74 1.09
N PRO A 149 9.49 12.91 0.99
CA PRO A 149 8.18 13.38 0.53
C PRO A 149 7.46 14.25 1.58
N THR A 150 6.88 15.36 1.15
CA THR A 150 5.89 16.10 1.96
C THR A 150 4.59 15.31 2.16
N ASN A 151 3.72 15.74 3.07
CA ASN A 151 2.44 15.06 3.35
C ASN A 151 1.58 14.84 2.10
N PHE A 152 1.53 15.80 1.17
CA PHE A 152 0.82 15.65 -0.10
C PHE A 152 1.49 14.62 -1.02
N GLU A 153 2.82 14.61 -1.06
CA GLU A 153 3.58 13.72 -1.92
C GLU A 153 3.58 12.28 -1.40
N LYS A 154 3.46 12.08 -0.09
CA LYS A 154 3.24 10.77 0.53
C LYS A 154 2.02 10.07 -0.05
N MET A 155 1.01 10.81 -0.51
CA MET A 155 -0.22 10.24 -1.07
C MET A 155 -0.07 9.71 -2.50
N HIS A 156 1.00 10.07 -3.22
CA HIS A 156 1.21 9.68 -4.62
C HIS A 156 1.74 8.26 -4.74
N VAL A 157 0.86 7.30 -5.11
CA VAL A 157 1.21 5.88 -5.21
C VAL A 157 2.34 5.61 -6.20
N GLY A 158 2.36 6.30 -7.36
CA GLY A 158 3.39 6.09 -8.38
C GLY A 158 4.82 6.29 -7.86
N ARG A 159 5.04 7.26 -6.95
CA ARG A 159 6.37 7.51 -6.36
C ARG A 159 6.74 6.46 -5.34
N ALA A 160 5.75 5.91 -4.62
CA ALA A 160 5.98 4.79 -3.72
C ALA A 160 6.42 3.55 -4.51
N VAL A 161 5.73 3.23 -5.60
CA VAL A 161 6.07 2.09 -6.47
C VAL A 161 7.44 2.28 -7.12
N GLN A 162 7.72 3.47 -7.66
CA GLN A 162 9.02 3.80 -8.28
C GLN A 162 10.21 3.61 -7.34
N LEU A 163 10.04 3.82 -6.02
CA LEU A 163 11.10 3.58 -5.05
C LEU A 163 11.55 2.10 -5.05
N PHE A 164 10.63 1.16 -5.32
CA PHE A 164 10.88 -0.29 -5.36
C PHE A 164 11.11 -0.83 -6.78
N SER A 165 11.42 0.03 -7.75
CA SER A 165 11.63 -0.38 -9.14
C SER A 165 12.99 -1.06 -9.38
N ASP A 166 13.09 -1.79 -10.49
CA ASP A 166 14.32 -2.43 -10.93
C ASP A 166 15.48 -1.46 -11.09
N ASP A 167 15.24 -0.22 -11.54
CA ASP A 167 16.28 0.79 -11.72
C ASP A 167 16.96 1.14 -10.39
N VAL A 168 16.15 1.38 -9.33
CA VAL A 168 16.68 1.67 -7.99
C VAL A 168 17.39 0.46 -7.43
N ILE A 169 16.76 -0.72 -7.52
CA ILE A 169 17.31 -1.98 -7.00
C ILE A 169 18.65 -2.30 -7.68
N SER A 170 18.74 -2.16 -9.00
CA SER A 170 19.93 -2.44 -9.79
C SER A 170 21.05 -1.46 -9.46
N ALA A 171 20.74 -0.17 -9.31
CA ALA A 171 21.74 0.84 -8.93
C ALA A 171 22.34 0.55 -7.53
N LEU A 172 21.51 0.17 -6.56
CA LEU A 172 21.98 -0.22 -5.22
C LEU A 172 22.79 -1.52 -5.25
N SER A 173 22.35 -2.52 -6.01
CA SER A 173 23.08 -3.77 -6.23
C SER A 173 24.46 -3.51 -6.83
N PHE A 174 24.53 -2.68 -7.87
CA PHE A 174 25.78 -2.34 -8.54
C PHE A 174 26.77 -1.67 -7.58
N LEU A 175 26.34 -0.66 -6.82
CA LEU A 175 27.19 0.04 -5.86
C LEU A 175 27.67 -0.88 -4.72
N LYS A 176 26.90 -1.89 -4.36
CA LYS A 176 27.31 -2.90 -3.38
C LYS A 176 28.32 -3.90 -3.95
N GLU A 177 28.10 -4.38 -5.16
CA GLU A 177 28.87 -5.48 -5.78
C GLU A 177 30.20 -5.01 -6.37
N TYR A 178 30.27 -3.75 -6.81
CA TYR A 178 31.43 -3.18 -7.51
C TYR A 178 31.98 -1.94 -6.78
N PRO A 179 32.51 -2.08 -5.55
CA PRO A 179 32.93 -0.94 -4.73
C PRO A 179 34.08 -0.12 -5.34
N SER A 180 34.90 -0.70 -6.21
CA SER A 180 35.98 -0.01 -6.91
C SER A 180 35.49 0.96 -8.00
N HIS A 181 34.23 0.86 -8.44
CA HIS A 181 33.71 1.64 -9.55
C HIS A 181 33.17 3.02 -9.14
N HIS A 182 33.04 3.30 -7.83
CA HIS A 182 32.64 4.63 -7.37
C HIS A 182 33.24 4.95 -5.99
N PRO A 183 33.87 6.13 -5.78
CA PRO A 183 34.53 6.47 -4.50
C PRO A 183 33.63 6.40 -3.26
N GLN A 184 32.32 6.56 -3.44
CA GLN A 184 31.32 6.50 -2.36
C GLN A 184 30.59 5.15 -2.24
N ALA A 185 31.00 4.13 -3.02
CA ALA A 185 30.35 2.83 -3.04
C ALA A 185 30.42 2.09 -1.69
N ASP A 186 31.45 2.36 -0.88
CA ASP A 186 31.59 1.80 0.48
C ASP A 186 30.39 2.06 1.38
N LYS A 187 29.65 3.16 1.14
CA LYS A 187 28.40 3.47 1.87
C LYS A 187 27.32 2.41 1.66
N PHE A 188 27.39 1.63 0.58
CA PHE A 188 26.39 0.66 0.15
C PHE A 188 26.77 -0.80 0.47
N ARG A 189 27.94 -1.05 1.07
CA ARG A 189 28.44 -2.41 1.38
C ARG A 189 27.42 -3.28 2.14
N ASN A 190 26.64 -2.65 3.01
CA ASN A 190 25.64 -3.29 3.87
C ASN A 190 24.20 -3.17 3.34
N ALA A 191 24.00 -2.80 2.06
CA ALA A 191 22.66 -2.62 1.49
C ALA A 191 21.91 -3.95 1.21
N GLY A 192 22.54 -5.10 1.45
CA GLY A 192 22.02 -6.43 1.04
C GLY A 192 20.60 -6.72 1.52
N ALA A 193 20.32 -6.56 2.82
CA ALA A 193 18.98 -6.79 3.39
C ALA A 193 17.95 -5.82 2.80
N THR A 194 18.33 -4.56 2.57
CA THR A 194 17.45 -3.56 1.95
C THR A 194 17.13 -3.92 0.50
N ILE A 195 18.13 -4.33 -0.29
CA ILE A 195 17.95 -4.76 -1.68
C ILE A 195 17.01 -5.97 -1.75
N LEU A 196 17.21 -6.97 -0.89
CA LEU A 196 16.34 -8.15 -0.85
C LEU A 196 14.91 -7.77 -0.50
N PHE A 197 14.72 -6.95 0.53
CA PHE A 197 13.42 -6.42 0.91
C PHE A 197 12.74 -5.68 -0.24
N MET A 198 13.46 -4.80 -0.95
CA MET A 198 12.91 -4.05 -2.07
C MET A 198 12.46 -4.96 -3.22
N LYS A 199 13.26 -6.00 -3.54
CA LYS A 199 12.88 -7.04 -4.52
C LYS A 199 11.61 -7.79 -4.10
N MET A 200 11.46 -8.11 -2.81
CA MET A 200 10.24 -8.75 -2.30
C MET A 200 9.02 -7.85 -2.45
N MET A 201 9.15 -6.56 -2.09
CA MET A 201 8.04 -5.60 -2.20
C MET A 201 7.63 -5.34 -3.63
N GLN A 202 8.60 -5.27 -4.55
CA GLN A 202 8.34 -5.14 -5.98
C GLN A 202 7.53 -6.31 -6.51
N LYS A 203 7.97 -7.54 -6.23
CA LYS A 203 7.25 -8.77 -6.63
C LYS A 203 5.85 -8.81 -6.02
N TRP A 204 5.72 -8.50 -4.74
CA TRP A 204 4.43 -8.50 -4.04
C TRP A 204 3.42 -7.51 -4.65
N PHE A 205 3.86 -6.32 -5.05
CA PHE A 205 2.97 -5.30 -5.61
C PHE A 205 2.59 -5.55 -7.08
N ALA A 206 3.39 -6.32 -7.81
CA ALA A 206 3.15 -6.67 -9.21
C ALA A 206 2.16 -7.84 -9.41
N ILE A 207 1.87 -8.59 -8.34
CA ILE A 207 0.84 -9.65 -8.29
C ILE A 207 -0.55 -9.01 -8.15
#